data_AF-A0A520I4M7-F1
#
_entry.id   AF-A0A520I4M7-F1
#
_cell.length_a   1.000
_cell.length_b   1.000
_cell.length_c   1.000
_cell.angle_alpha   90.00
_cell.angle_beta   90.00
_cell.angle_gamma   90.00
#
_symmetry.space_group_name_H-M   'P 1'
#
loop_
_entity.id
_entity.type
_entity.pdbx_description
1 polymer ?
#
loop_
_entity_poly.entity_id
_entity_poly.type
_entity_poly.pdbx_seq_one_letter_code
_entity_poly.pdbx_strand_id
1 'polypeptide(L)'
;PLLHERMVKRLAHRTAPDAKGLREAMKAAVGHLDYMDYLLDHRNWLGGATMSLADLAAAAQISVTDYLGGIDWKGHDQTARWYRGFKSRPSFRPLLSERMELISPPAHYDNVDF
;
A
#
# COMPACT_ATOMS: atom_id res chain seq x y z
N PRO A 1 7.49 -8.20 -5.99
CA PRO A 1 8.84 -8.29 -5.38
C PRO A 1 8.87 -7.98 -3.87
N LEU A 2 8.26 -6.87 -3.42
CA LEU A 2 8.27 -6.47 -2.00
C LEU A 2 7.71 -7.55 -1.05
N LEU A 3 6.56 -8.15 -1.40
CA LEU A 3 5.96 -9.25 -0.64
C LEU A 3 6.91 -10.45 -0.53
N HIS A 4 7.59 -10.82 -1.61
CA HIS A 4 8.52 -11.95 -1.58
C HIS A 4 9.70 -11.68 -0.64
N GLU A 5 10.29 -10.49 -0.73
CA GLU A 5 11.47 -10.10 0.07
C GLU A 5 11.13 -9.86 1.56
N ARG A 6 10.06 -9.12 1.87
CA ARG A 6 9.74 -8.75 3.25
C ARG A 6 8.87 -9.78 3.97
N MET A 7 8.09 -10.58 3.24
CA MET A 7 7.18 -11.57 3.82
C MET A 7 7.66 -13.01 3.60
N VAL A 8 7.73 -13.48 2.36
CA VAL A 8 7.99 -14.89 2.06
C VAL A 8 9.36 -15.34 2.56
N LYS A 9 10.41 -14.56 2.31
CA LYS A 9 11.75 -14.89 2.79
C LYS A 9 11.87 -14.92 4.30
N ARG A 10 11.16 -14.05 5.02
CA ARG A 10 11.19 -14.02 6.50
C ARG A 10 10.37 -15.13 7.12
N LEU A 11 9.14 -15.33 6.64
CA LEU A 11 8.19 -16.30 7.21
C LEU A 11 8.51 -17.74 6.78
N ALA A 12 8.72 -17.97 5.49
CA ALA A 12 8.88 -19.33 4.96
C ALA A 12 10.34 -19.79 4.94
N HIS A 13 11.27 -18.90 4.56
CA HIS A 13 12.67 -19.28 4.33
C HIS A 13 13.62 -18.87 5.46
N ARG A 14 13.18 -18.02 6.40
CA ARG A 14 14.01 -17.41 7.47
C ARG A 14 15.34 -16.82 6.94
N THR A 15 15.31 -16.29 5.72
CA THR A 15 16.46 -15.67 5.06
C THR A 15 16.38 -14.15 5.09
N ALA A 16 17.54 -13.50 5.08
CA ALA A 16 17.61 -12.04 4.97
C ALA A 16 17.10 -11.58 3.59
N PRO A 17 16.37 -10.44 3.51
CA PRO A 17 15.91 -9.89 2.25
C PRO A 17 17.08 -9.38 1.40
N ASP A 18 16.93 -9.43 0.08
CA ASP A 18 17.86 -8.78 -0.84
C ASP A 18 17.59 -7.26 -0.87
N ALA A 19 18.60 -6.50 -0.43
CA ALA A 19 18.53 -5.05 -0.41
C ALA A 19 18.38 -4.44 -1.81
N LYS A 20 18.91 -5.07 -2.86
CA LYS A 20 18.76 -4.57 -4.23
C LYS A 20 17.31 -4.71 -4.70
N GLY A 21 16.74 -5.90 -4.58
CA GLY A 21 15.33 -6.15 -4.92
C GLY A 21 14.35 -5.27 -4.14
N LEU A 22 14.64 -4.97 -2.86
CA LEU A 22 13.84 -4.04 -2.07
C LEU A 22 13.87 -2.61 -2.63
N ARG A 23 15.05 -2.09 -2.96
CA ARG A 23 15.18 -0.73 -3.51
C ARG A 23 14.46 -0.58 -4.85
N GLU A 24 14.59 -1.59 -5.72
CA GLU A 24 13.89 -1.59 -7.01
C GLU A 24 12.37 -1.65 -6.82
N ALA A 25 11.89 -2.46 -5.88
CA ALA A 25 10.47 -2.53 -5.55
C ALA A 25 9.93 -1.20 -5.00
N MET A 26 10.67 -0.54 -4.11
CA MET A 26 10.29 0.76 -3.56
C MET A 26 10.25 1.84 -4.66
N LYS A 27 11.25 1.85 -5.56
CA LYS A 27 11.25 2.77 -6.70
C LYS A 27 10.05 2.55 -7.63
N ALA A 28 9.70 1.30 -7.90
CA ALA A 28 8.53 0.98 -8.71
C ALA A 28 7.22 1.41 -8.03
N ALA A 29 7.13 1.26 -6.70
CA ALA A 29 5.97 1.70 -5.93
C ALA A 29 5.75 3.22 -6.05
N VAL A 30 6.81 4.03 -5.93
CA VAL A 30 6.73 5.49 -6.15
C VAL A 30 6.19 5.81 -7.54
N GLY A 31 6.72 5.17 -8.58
CA GLY A 31 6.23 5.38 -9.95
C GLY A 31 4.75 5.01 -10.15
N HIS A 32 4.24 4.04 -9.40
CA HIS A 32 2.80 3.74 -9.40
C HIS A 32 1.98 4.80 -8.65
N LEU A 33 2.50 5.35 -7.55
CA LEU A 33 1.84 6.44 -6.82
C LEU A 33 1.80 7.73 -7.65
N ASP A 34 2.87 8.07 -8.37
CA ASP A 34 2.90 9.18 -9.34
C ASP A 34 1.75 9.05 -10.35
N TYR A 35 1.55 7.84 -10.88
CA TYR A 35 0.48 7.58 -11.84
C TYR A 35 -0.91 7.65 -11.20
N MET A 36 -1.06 7.18 -9.97
CA MET A 36 -2.31 7.29 -9.23
C MET A 36 -2.66 8.74 -8.91
N ASP A 37 -1.70 9.55 -8.50
CA ASP A 37 -1.90 10.99 -8.29
C ASP A 37 -2.36 11.65 -9.58
N TYR A 38 -1.72 11.37 -10.72
CA TYR A 38 -2.15 11.87 -12.02
C TYR A 38 -3.62 11.51 -12.33
N LEU A 39 -4.02 10.26 -12.07
CA LEU A 39 -5.40 9.82 -12.29
C LEU A 39 -6.38 10.54 -11.36
N LEU A 40 -6.04 10.68 -10.08
CA LEU A 40 -6.88 11.30 -9.06
C LEU A 40 -6.96 12.83 -9.17
N ASP A 41 -5.97 13.45 -9.82
CA ASP A 41 -6.00 14.89 -10.14
C ASP A 41 -7.11 15.22 -11.16
N HIS A 42 -7.41 14.28 -12.05
CA HIS A 42 -8.37 14.46 -13.14
C HIS A 42 -9.68 13.70 -12.93
N ARG A 43 -9.80 12.88 -11.88
CA ARG A 43 -10.92 11.96 -11.66
C ARG A 43 -11.24 11.80 -10.17
N ASN A 44 -12.51 11.57 -9.85
CA ASN A 44 -12.94 11.31 -8.47
C ASN A 44 -12.48 9.94 -7.94
N TRP A 45 -12.34 8.96 -8.84
CA TRP A 45 -11.89 7.59 -8.57
C TRP A 45 -10.94 7.15 -9.69
N LEU A 46 -10.11 6.13 -9.43
CA LEU A 46 -9.13 5.65 -10.42
C LEU A 46 -9.81 5.23 -11.74
N GLY A 47 -10.98 4.60 -11.63
CA GLY A 47 -11.80 4.15 -12.75
C GLY A 47 -12.64 5.25 -13.43
N GLY A 48 -12.74 6.46 -12.87
CA GLY A 48 -13.54 7.55 -13.43
C GLY A 48 -14.41 8.27 -12.40
N ALA A 49 -15.69 8.47 -12.70
CA ALA A 49 -16.60 9.27 -11.87
C ALA A 49 -17.09 8.55 -10.60
N THR A 50 -17.07 7.20 -10.60
CA THR A 50 -17.59 6.37 -9.52
C THR A 50 -16.57 5.33 -9.07
N MET A 51 -16.68 4.87 -7.81
CA MET A 51 -15.84 3.82 -7.26
C MET A 51 -16.03 2.52 -8.06
N SER A 52 -14.92 1.86 -8.39
CA SER A 52 -14.90 0.69 -9.24
C SER A 52 -14.02 -0.43 -8.67
N LEU A 53 -13.98 -1.57 -9.36
CA LEU A 53 -13.06 -2.66 -9.05
C LEU A 53 -11.60 -2.22 -9.14
N ALA A 54 -11.28 -1.24 -10.00
CA ALA A 54 -9.92 -0.70 -10.10
C ALA A 54 -9.47 -0.09 -8.78
N ASP A 55 -10.35 0.63 -8.10
CA ASP A 55 -10.06 1.26 -6.81
C ASP A 55 -9.83 0.21 -5.71
N LEU A 56 -10.68 -0.82 -5.66
CA LEU A 56 -10.54 -1.92 -4.71
C LEU A 56 -9.23 -2.70 -4.93
N ALA A 57 -8.90 -3.00 -6.19
CA ALA A 57 -7.67 -3.70 -6.53
C ALA A 57 -6.43 -2.88 -6.13
N ALA A 58 -6.42 -1.57 -6.45
CA ALA A 58 -5.34 -0.68 -6.06
C ALA A 58 -5.21 -0.56 -4.53
N ALA A 59 -6.34 -0.38 -3.82
CA ALA A 59 -6.35 -0.25 -2.36
C ALA A 59 -5.85 -1.52 -1.68
N ALA A 60 -6.18 -2.71 -2.21
CA ALA A 60 -5.68 -3.98 -1.71
C ALA A 60 -4.15 -4.12 -1.88
N GLN A 61 -3.61 -3.76 -3.05
CA GLN A 61 -2.16 -3.81 -3.29
C GLN A 61 -1.40 -2.80 -2.42
N ILE A 62 -1.96 -1.60 -2.25
CA ILE A 62 -1.42 -0.57 -1.37
C ILE A 62 -1.46 -1.04 0.08
N SER A 63 -2.54 -1.67 0.55
CA SER A 63 -2.65 -2.20 1.91
C SER A 63 -1.51 -3.16 2.25
N VAL A 64 -1.23 -4.11 1.36
CA VAL A 64 -0.11 -5.05 1.56
C VAL A 64 1.23 -4.31 1.58
N THR A 65 1.41 -3.33 0.69
CA THR A 65 2.67 -2.59 0.56
C THR A 65 2.90 -1.64 1.75
N ASP A 66 1.84 -1.01 2.28
CA ASP A 66 1.84 -0.15 3.47
C ASP A 66 2.08 -0.98 4.74
N TYR A 67 1.44 -2.15 4.87
CA TYR A 67 1.72 -3.10 5.96
C TYR A 67 3.20 -3.49 6.00
N LEU A 68 3.79 -3.69 4.82
CA LEU A 68 5.20 -4.00 4.69
C LEU A 68 6.12 -2.77 4.79
N GLY A 69 5.59 -1.56 4.99
CA GLY A 69 6.39 -0.33 5.08
C GLY A 69 7.24 -0.08 3.82
N GLY A 70 6.67 -0.36 2.65
CA GLY A 70 7.31 -0.14 1.35
C GLY A 70 6.83 1.10 0.61
N ILE A 71 5.90 1.85 1.18
CA ILE A 71 5.35 3.09 0.61
C ILE A 71 6.00 4.29 1.28
N ASP A 72 6.50 5.23 0.47
CA ASP A 72 6.76 6.60 0.88
C ASP A 72 5.59 7.46 0.41
N TRP A 73 4.82 8.02 1.35
CA TRP A 73 3.65 8.85 1.04
C TRP A 73 4.02 10.31 0.72
N LYS A 74 5.29 10.69 0.92
CA LYS A 74 5.74 12.07 0.72
C LYS A 74 5.58 12.51 -0.74
N GLY A 75 4.82 13.57 -0.96
CA GLY A 75 4.56 14.11 -2.30
C GLY A 75 3.36 13.48 -3.01
N HIS A 76 2.70 12.49 -2.38
CA HIS A 76 1.57 11.76 -2.94
C HIS A 76 0.26 12.05 -2.20
N ASP A 77 -0.02 13.33 -1.93
CA ASP A 77 -1.13 13.76 -1.08
C ASP A 77 -2.51 13.37 -1.65
N GLN A 78 -2.66 13.30 -2.97
CA GLN A 78 -3.93 12.93 -3.62
C GLN A 78 -4.22 11.45 -3.40
N THR A 79 -3.25 10.60 -3.68
CA THR A 79 -3.34 9.16 -3.44
C THR A 79 -3.49 8.86 -1.95
N ALA A 80 -2.76 9.56 -1.07
CA ALA A 80 -2.91 9.43 0.37
C ALA A 80 -4.35 9.76 0.81
N ARG A 81 -4.91 10.90 0.37
CA ARG A 81 -6.29 11.29 0.68
C ARG A 81 -7.31 10.26 0.21
N TRP A 82 -7.18 9.79 -1.03
CA TRP A 82 -8.03 8.72 -1.58
C TRP A 82 -7.93 7.43 -0.73
N TYR A 83 -6.71 7.05 -0.32
CA TYR A 83 -6.49 5.84 0.46
C TYR A 83 -6.98 5.94 1.91
N ARG A 84 -6.87 7.12 2.56
CA ARG A 84 -7.51 7.40 3.85
C ARG A 84 -9.03 7.17 3.79
N GLY A 85 -9.65 7.56 2.66
CA GLY A 85 -11.04 7.27 2.35
C GLY A 85 -11.37 5.78 2.38
N PHE A 86 -10.48 4.93 1.87
CA PHE A 86 -10.60 3.47 1.96
C PHE A 86 -10.40 2.92 3.37
N LYS A 87 -9.33 3.35 4.06
CA LYS A 87 -9.05 2.91 5.45
C LYS A 87 -10.22 3.19 6.40
N SER A 88 -10.97 4.26 6.14
CA SER A 88 -12.12 4.67 6.95
C SER A 88 -13.37 3.80 6.75
N ARG A 89 -13.43 2.95 5.72
CA ARG A 89 -14.64 2.16 5.40
C ARG A 89 -14.72 0.91 6.29
N PRO A 90 -15.92 0.53 6.78
CA PRO A 90 -16.10 -0.69 7.56
C PRO A 90 -15.58 -1.96 6.87
N SER A 91 -15.70 -2.04 5.54
CA SER A 91 -15.21 -3.17 4.74
C SER A 91 -13.69 -3.33 4.78
N PHE A 92 -12.95 -2.28 5.14
CA PHE A 92 -11.49 -2.27 5.17
C PHE A 92 -10.91 -2.57 6.56
N ARG A 93 -11.73 -2.44 7.62
CA ARG A 93 -11.31 -2.69 9.01
C ARG A 93 -10.70 -4.08 9.24
N PRO A 94 -11.23 -5.19 8.68
CA PRO A 94 -10.63 -6.49 8.87
C PRO A 94 -9.16 -6.53 8.38
N LEU A 95 -8.88 -5.99 7.20
CA LEU A 95 -7.53 -5.92 6.61
C LEU A 95 -6.57 -5.07 7.47
N LEU A 96 -7.06 -4.00 8.09
CA LEU A 96 -6.26 -3.14 8.96
C LEU A 96 -6.00 -3.78 10.34
N SER A 97 -6.82 -4.75 10.76
CA SER A 97 -6.68 -5.45 12.03
C SER A 97 -5.79 -6.68 11.96
N GLU A 98 -5.54 -7.20 10.76
CA GLU A 98 -4.67 -8.36 10.56
C GLU A 98 -3.25 -8.06 11.04
N ARG A 99 -2.66 -9.01 11.76
CA ARG A 99 -1.27 -8.96 12.23
C ARG A 99 -0.63 -10.30 11.93
N MET A 100 0.57 -10.26 11.37
CA MET A 100 1.38 -11.42 11.07
C MET A 100 2.41 -11.64 12.17
N GLU A 101 2.67 -12.91 12.49
CA GLU A 101 3.80 -13.29 13.35
C GLU A 101 5.11 -12.89 12.66
N LEU A 102 6.09 -12.36 13.41
CA LEU A 102 7.42 -11.91 12.93
C LEU A 102 7.47 -10.63 12.06
N ILE A 103 6.33 -10.12 11.58
CA ILE A 103 6.29 -8.89 10.76
C ILE A 103 5.25 -7.94 11.35
N SER A 104 5.75 -6.96 12.10
CA SER A 104 4.93 -5.86 12.61
C SER A 104 4.78 -4.77 11.53
N PRO A 105 3.57 -4.24 11.34
CA PRO A 105 3.35 -3.13 10.43
C PRO A 105 3.93 -1.82 11.02
N PRO A 106 4.13 -0.79 10.19
CA PRO A 106 4.40 0.56 10.67
C PRO A 106 3.31 1.08 11.61
N ALA A 107 3.66 2.00 12.52
CA ALA A 107 2.73 2.58 13.49
C ALA A 107 1.55 3.34 12.85
N HIS A 108 1.68 3.75 11.59
CA HIS A 108 0.65 4.48 10.86
C HIS A 108 -0.27 3.57 10.02
N TYR A 109 -0.06 2.26 10.03
CA TYR A 109 -0.78 1.33 9.16
C TYR A 109 -2.29 1.32 9.43
N ASP A 110 -2.70 1.25 10.70
CA ASP A 110 -4.09 1.29 11.14
C ASP A 110 -4.59 2.70 11.46
N ASN A 111 -3.72 3.71 11.39
CA ASN A 111 -4.10 5.10 11.49
C ASN A 111 -4.77 5.56 10.19
N VAL A 112 -5.95 6.19 10.30
CA VAL A 112 -6.68 6.80 9.19
C VAL A 112 -6.15 8.18 8.81
N ASP A 113 -5.39 8.84 9.69
CA ASP A 113 -4.85 10.19 9.50
C ASP A 113 -3.33 10.21 9.20
N PHE A 114 -2.79 9.08 8.75
CA PHE A 114 -1.37 8.91 8.40
C PHE A 114 -0.88 9.88 7.32
#